data_AF-A0A3N9NHC4-F1
#
_entry.id   AF-A0A3N9NHC4-F1
#
_cell.length_a   1.000
_cell.length_b   1.000
_cell.length_c   1.000
_cell.angle_alpha   90.00
_cell.angle_beta   90.00
_cell.angle_gamma   90.00
#
_symmetry.space_group_name_H-M   'P 1'
#
loop_
_entity.id
_entity.type
_entity.pdbx_description
1 polymer ?
#
loop_
_entity_poly.entity_id
_entity_poly.type
_entity_poly.pdbx_seq_one_letter_code
_entity_poly.pdbx_strand_id
1 'polypeptide(L)' 'MKRRQFLTTAGAASLACSTLSTFFACSTAQKRKPNIIFILADDLGYGDLSCYGQTRFRTPHLDKMAEEG' A
#
# COMPACT_ATOMS: atom_id res chain seq x y z
N MET A 1 38.09 30.61 -29.71
CA MET A 1 36.82 30.58 -28.96
C MET A 1 37.01 31.37 -27.66
N LYS A 2 36.25 32.45 -27.44
CA LYS A 2 36.52 33.44 -26.38
C LYS A 2 36.10 32.90 -25.01
N ARG A 3 37.01 32.87 -24.03
CA ARG A 3 36.81 32.41 -22.63
C ARG A 3 35.56 32.95 -21.94
N ARG A 4 35.05 34.11 -22.40
CA ARG A 4 33.82 34.75 -21.91
C ARG A 4 32.55 33.95 -22.24
N GLN A 5 32.47 33.28 -23.39
CA GLN A 5 31.31 32.47 -23.76
C GLN A 5 31.20 31.16 -22.96
N PHE A 6 32.33 30.63 -22.49
CA PHE A 6 32.37 29.36 -21.75
C PHE A 6 31.83 29.49 -20.32
N LEU A 7 32.09 30.63 -19.65
CA LEU A 7 31.53 30.93 -18.32
C LEU A 7 30.01 31.15 -18.37
N THR A 8 29.47 31.67 -19.47
CA THR A 8 28.02 31.90 -19.63
C THR A 8 27.25 30.61 -19.88
N THR A 9 27.79 29.67 -20.66
CA THR A 9 27.15 28.36 -20.91
C THR A 9 27.22 27.41 -19.72
N ALA A 10 28.26 27.52 -18.88
CA ALA A 10 28.37 26.72 -17.65
C ALA A 10 27.38 27.17 -16.56
N GLY A 11 27.04 28.47 -16.50
CA GLY A 11 26.04 28.99 -15.55
C GLY A 11 24.58 28.72 -15.95
N ALA A 12 24.30 28.55 -17.24
CA ALA A 12 22.94 28.28 -17.72
C ALA A 12 22.54 26.78 -17.58
N ALA A 13 23.51 25.87 -17.56
CA ALA A 13 23.24 24.43 -17.41
C ALA A 13 22.83 24.02 -15.99
N SER A 14 23.21 24.79 -14.97
CA SER A 14 22.85 24.53 -13.57
C SER A 14 21.48 25.08 -13.15
N LEU A 15 20.88 25.97 -13.94
CA LEU A 15 19.51 26.47 -13.71
C LEU A 15 18.43 25.58 -14.37
N ALA A 16 18.80 24.80 -15.38
CA ALA A 16 17.89 23.81 -15.99
C ALA A 16 17.73 22.55 -15.13
N CYS A 17 18.74 22.20 -14.32
CA CYS A 17 18.70 21.02 -13.46
C CYS A 17 18.00 21.27 -12.11
N SER A 18 17.90 22.51 -11.66
CA SER A 18 17.27 22.86 -10.38
C SER A 18 15.75 23.04 -10.45
N THR A 19 15.17 23.16 -11.66
CA THR A 19 13.72 23.28 -11.86
C THR A 19 13.00 21.95 -12.06
N LEU A 20 13.73 20.84 -12.25
CA LEU A 20 13.13 19.49 -12.34
C LEU A 20 12.94 18.82 -10.96
N SER A 21 13.68 19.24 -9.93
CA SER A 21 13.67 18.58 -8.62
C SER A 21 12.47 18.91 -7.73
N THR A 22 11.59 19.84 -8.12
CA THR A 22 10.48 20.28 -7.26
C THR A 22 9.22 19.42 -7.39
N PHE A 23 9.18 18.42 -8.29
CA PHE A 23 7.96 17.62 -8.52
C PHE A 23 7.85 16.30 -7.74
N PHE A 24 8.90 15.86 -7.04
CA PHE A 24 8.79 14.72 -6.13
C PHE A 24 8.44 15.18 -4.72
N ALA A 25 7.25 15.76 -4.57
CA ALA A 25 6.59 15.82 -3.27
C ALA A 25 6.23 14.39 -2.87
N CYS A 26 7.07 13.77 -2.05
CA CYS A 26 6.77 12.51 -1.39
C CYS A 26 5.55 12.73 -0.50
N SER A 27 4.36 12.39 -1.01
CA SER A 27 3.16 12.30 -0.19
C SER A 27 3.39 11.13 0.78
N THR A 28 3.78 11.45 2.00
CA THR A 28 3.78 10.48 3.10
C THR A 28 2.33 10.21 3.45
N ALA A 29 1.70 9.30 2.70
CA ALA A 29 0.40 8.77 3.08
C ALA A 29 0.57 8.09 4.44
N GLN A 30 0.16 8.81 5.50
CA GLN A 30 0.12 8.30 6.86
C GLN A 30 -0.70 7.01 6.83
N LYS A 31 -0.04 5.85 6.94
CA LYS A 31 -0.73 4.56 6.96
C LYS A 31 -1.69 4.60 8.14
N ARG A 32 -2.99 4.65 7.84
CA ARG A 32 -4.04 4.58 8.85
C ARG A 32 -3.87 3.25 9.58
N LYS A 33 -3.97 3.27 10.90
CA LYS A 33 -3.98 2.03 11.68
C LYS A 33 -5.19 1.19 11.23
N PRO A 34 -5.05 -0.13 11.09
CA PRO A 34 -6.18 -0.98 10.76
C PRO A 34 -7.22 -0.95 11.90
N ASN A 35 -8.49 -1.07 11.54
CA ASN A 35 -9.53 -1.38 12.53
C ASN A 35 -9.49 -2.88 12.78
N ILE A 36 -9.52 -3.29 14.05
CA ILE A 36 -9.48 -4.70 14.45
C ILE A 36 -10.84 -5.05 15.02
N ILE A 37 -11.48 -6.08 14.46
CA ILE A 37 -12.71 -6.68 14.99
C ILE A 37 -12.33 -8.07 15.49
N PHE A 38 -12.54 -8.33 16.77
CA PHE A 38 -12.34 -9.65 17.38
C PHE A 38 -13.69 -10.32 17.60
N ILE A 39 -13.89 -11.48 16.98
CA ILE A 39 -15.12 -12.26 17.08
C ILE A 39 -14.80 -13.50 17.92
N LEU A 40 -15.43 -13.58 19.10
CA LEU A 40 -15.39 -14.78 19.94
C LEU A 40 -16.67 -15.57 19.72
N ALA A 41 -16.53 -16.82 19.33
CA ALA A 41 -17.63 -17.77 19.25
C ALA A 41 -17.45 -18.80 20.38
N ASP A 42 -18.49 -18.99 21.19
CA ASP A 42 -18.52 -20.00 22.24
C ASP A 42 -18.80 -21.39 21.63
N ASP A 43 -18.14 -22.43 22.17
CA ASP A 43 -18.28 -23.82 21.74
C ASP A 43 -18.14 -24.10 20.23
N LEU A 44 -17.46 -23.22 19.47
CA LEU A 44 -17.21 -23.44 18.05
C LEU A 44 -16.03 -24.39 17.84
N GLY A 45 -16.33 -25.62 17.43
CA GLY A 45 -15.35 -26.64 17.11
C GLY A 45 -14.81 -26.53 15.67
N TYR A 46 -13.65 -27.17 15.43
CA TYR A 46 -13.07 -27.25 14.09
C TYR A 46 -13.99 -27.93 13.06
N GLY A 47 -14.82 -28.89 13.52
CA GLY A 47 -15.76 -29.61 12.65
C GLY A 47 -17.04 -28.84 12.30
N ASP A 48 -17.21 -27.63 12.82
CA ASP A 48 -18.46 -26.86 12.66
C ASP A 48 -18.45 -25.93 11.44
N LEU A 49 -17.29 -25.66 10.85
CA LEU A 49 -17.19 -24.75 9.69
C LEU A 49 -17.21 -25.50 8.36
N SER A 50 -17.97 -24.99 7.40
CA SER A 50 -18.03 -25.60 6.06
C SER A 50 -16.70 -25.51 5.30
N CYS A 51 -15.90 -24.47 5.54
CA CYS A 51 -14.53 -24.38 5.03
C CYS A 51 -13.59 -25.50 5.54
N TYR A 52 -13.95 -26.21 6.61
CA TYR A 52 -13.23 -27.39 7.13
C TYR A 52 -13.88 -28.73 6.75
N GLY A 53 -14.86 -28.73 5.83
CA GLY A 53 -15.46 -29.96 5.29
C GLY A 53 -16.74 -30.41 6.00
N GLN A 54 -17.30 -29.57 6.87
CA GLN A 54 -18.65 -29.76 7.39
C GLN A 54 -19.69 -29.70 6.25
N THR A 55 -20.68 -30.61 6.25
CA THR A 55 -21.71 -30.67 5.18
C THR A 55 -23.17 -30.50 5.64
N ARG A 56 -23.45 -30.40 6.94
CA ARG A 56 -24.83 -30.34 7.47
C ARG A 56 -25.44 -28.94 7.40
N PHE A 57 -24.63 -27.89 7.36
CA PHE A 57 -25.07 -26.50 7.22
C PHE A 57 -24.00 -25.67 6.51
N ARG A 58 -24.30 -24.41 6.19
CA ARG A 58 -23.38 -23.52 5.46
C ARG A 58 -22.97 -22.36 6.34
N THR A 59 -21.70 -21.99 6.30
CA THR A 59 -21.16 -20.80 6.97
C THR A 59 -20.66 -19.77 5.96
N PRO A 60 -21.51 -19.24 5.05
CA PRO A 60 -21.06 -18.53 3.85
C PRO A 60 -20.21 -17.28 4.12
N HIS A 61 -20.47 -16.55 5.21
CA HIS A 61 -19.65 -15.41 5.60
C HIS A 61 -18.29 -15.83 6.14
N LEU A 62 -18.23 -16.92 6.92
CA LEU A 62 -16.97 -17.46 7.44
C LEU A 62 -16.15 -18.11 6.33
N ASP A 63 -16.80 -18.81 5.40
CA ASP A 63 -16.17 -19.42 4.23
C ASP A 63 -15.50 -18.34 3.36
N LYS A 64 -16.22 -17.24 3.10
CA LYS A 64 -15.68 -16.10 2.36
C LYS A 64 -14.49 -15.45 3.09
N MET A 65 -14.59 -15.25 4.41
CA MET A 65 -13.47 -14.71 5.18
C MET A 65 -12.26 -15.65 5.16
N ALA A 66 -12.46 -16.97 5.19
CA ALA A 66 -11.38 -17.95 5.08
C ALA A 66 -10.72 -17.96 3.69
N GLU A 67 -11.45 -17.64 2.63
CA GLU A 67 -10.93 -17.49 1.27
C GLU A 67 -10.17 -16.17 1.06
N GLU A 68 -10.63 -15.08 1.69
CA GLU A 68 -10.03 -13.75 1.57
C GLU A 68 -8.74 -13.57 2.40
N GLY A 69 -8.61 -14.31 3.50
CA GLY A 69 -7.41 -14.32 4.37
C GLY A 69 -7.40 -13.28 5.49
#